data_AF-A0A9X5UFV2-F1
#
_entry.id   AF-A0A9X5UFV2-F1
#
_cell.length_a   1.000
_cell.length_b   1.000
_cell.length_c   1.000
_cell.angle_alpha   90.00
_cell.angle_beta   90.00
_cell.angle_gamma   90.00
#
_symmetry.space_group_name_H-M   'P 1'
#
loop_
_entity.id
_entity.type
_entity.pdbx_description
1 polymer ?
#
loop_
_entity_poly.entity_id
_entity_poly.type
_entity_poly.pdbx_seq_one_letter_code
_entity_poly.pdbx_strand_id
1 'polypeptide(L)'
;MAKPVHVRRLTDEEGQALLRIVRRGRHDAVRIRRAMMILASASGNTNEAIAALVAADPDTVRDVIHAFNDRGLDCLDPRWAGGRPRRITADGEARILEVARTRPRALGLPFTHWSLRKLSDYLRHPPAGVPPVIVGRQRLGELLHQHRISFQRTRTWKETSD
;
A
#
# COMPACT_ATOMS: atom_id res chain seq x y z
N MET A 1 6.25 12.00 -33.48
CA MET A 1 7.08 12.31 -32.28
C MET A 1 6.21 13.07 -31.29
N ALA A 2 6.08 12.59 -30.05
CA ALA A 2 5.31 13.27 -29.02
C ALA A 2 6.00 14.59 -28.63
N LYS A 3 5.21 15.62 -28.32
CA LYS A 3 5.73 16.95 -27.95
C LYS A 3 6.56 16.82 -26.67
N PRO A 4 7.79 17.37 -26.61
CA PRO A 4 8.60 17.33 -25.41
C PRO A 4 7.88 18.07 -24.27
N VAL A 5 7.78 17.40 -23.13
CA VAL A 5 7.13 17.93 -21.93
C VAL A 5 8.12 18.85 -21.23
N HIS A 6 7.71 20.11 -21.04
CA HIS A 6 8.49 21.13 -20.33
C HIS A 6 7.72 21.67 -19.14
N VAL A 7 8.48 22.19 -18.18
CA VAL A 7 7.89 22.90 -17.04
C VAL A 7 7.17 24.16 -17.52
N ARG A 8 6.01 24.46 -16.91
CA ARG A 8 5.36 25.76 -17.07
C ARG A 8 6.29 26.87 -16.56
N ARG A 9 5.99 28.11 -16.94
CA ARG A 9 6.72 29.28 -16.43
C ARG A 9 6.72 29.25 -14.89
N LEU A 10 7.91 29.33 -14.32
CA LEU A 10 8.11 29.46 -12.88
C LEU A 10 7.72 30.86 -12.44
N THR A 11 7.06 30.94 -11.29
CA THR A 11 6.97 32.21 -10.54
C THR A 11 8.31 32.54 -9.89
N ASP A 12 8.50 33.80 -9.53
CA ASP A 12 9.74 34.23 -8.86
C ASP A 12 9.90 33.52 -7.51
N GLU A 13 8.81 33.32 -6.79
CA GLU A 13 8.78 32.58 -5.52
C GLU A 13 9.19 31.12 -5.70
N GLU A 14 8.65 30.44 -6.72
CA GLU A 14 9.00 29.05 -7.04
C GLU A 14 10.47 28.91 -7.45
N GLY A 15 10.95 29.81 -8.32
CA GLY A 15 12.34 29.84 -8.75
C GLY A 15 13.31 30.02 -7.57
N GLN A 16 13.02 30.99 -6.69
CA GLN A 16 13.81 31.22 -5.48
C GLN A 16 13.78 30.03 -4.51
N ALA A 17 12.61 29.38 -4.34
CA ALA A 17 12.48 28.20 -3.49
C ALA A 17 13.32 27.03 -4.03
N LEU A 18 13.24 26.75 -5.33
CA LEU A 18 14.02 25.70 -5.99
C LEU A 18 15.53 25.95 -5.87
N LEU A 19 15.98 27.18 -6.15
CA LEU A 19 17.39 27.56 -6.01
C LEU A 19 17.88 27.40 -4.57
N ARG A 20 17.06 27.77 -3.59
CA ARG A 20 17.40 27.62 -2.17
C ARG A 20 17.56 26.15 -1.77
N ILE A 21 16.69 25.27 -2.27
CA ILE A 21 16.76 23.83 -2.02
C ILE A 21 18.06 23.25 -2.58
N VAL A 22 18.37 23.55 -3.84
CA VAL A 22 19.58 23.04 -4.51
C VAL A 22 20.86 23.56 -3.87
N ARG A 23 20.94 24.87 -3.55
CA ARG A 23 22.15 25.48 -2.99
C ARG A 23 22.46 25.05 -1.56
N ARG A 24 21.44 24.85 -0.72
CA ARG A 24 21.66 24.56 0.71
C ARG A 24 22.05 23.11 0.97
N GLY A 25 21.65 22.16 0.12
CA GLY A 25 22.05 20.76 0.24
C GLY A 25 21.57 20.03 1.51
N ARG A 26 20.77 20.66 2.38
CA ARG A 26 20.28 20.08 3.65
C ARG A 26 18.96 19.30 3.53
N HIS A 27 18.44 19.16 2.32
CA HIS A 27 17.17 18.47 2.06
C HIS A 27 17.40 17.01 1.66
N ASP A 28 16.34 16.20 1.70
CA ASP A 28 16.37 14.83 1.18
C ASP A 28 16.86 14.78 -0.27
N ALA A 29 17.65 13.76 -0.61
CA ALA A 29 18.27 13.62 -1.93
C ALA A 29 17.24 13.57 -3.08
N VAL A 30 16.04 13.03 -2.85
CA VAL A 30 14.95 13.04 -3.83
C VAL A 30 14.45 14.45 -4.06
N ARG A 31 14.23 15.20 -2.98
CA ARG A 31 13.74 16.58 -3.04
C ARG A 31 14.71 17.48 -3.83
N ILE A 32 16.01 17.34 -3.57
CA ILE A 32 17.06 18.10 -4.28
C ILE A 32 17.10 17.69 -5.76
N ARG A 33 17.12 16.39 -6.09
CA ARG A 33 17.13 15.94 -7.50
C ARG A 33 15.91 16.42 -8.28
N ARG A 34 14.71 16.37 -7.70
CA ARG A 34 13.49 16.90 -8.32
C ARG A 34 13.58 18.40 -8.55
N ALA A 35 14.14 19.15 -7.60
CA ALA A 35 14.35 20.59 -7.78
C ALA A 35 15.35 20.90 -8.92
N MET A 36 16.43 20.11 -9.05
CA MET A 36 17.37 20.23 -10.17
C MET A 36 16.69 19.95 -11.52
N MET A 37 15.85 18.90 -11.59
CA MET A 37 15.12 18.55 -12.82
C MET A 37 14.24 19.73 -13.29
N ILE A 38 13.51 20.36 -12.37
CA ILE A 38 12.61 21.48 -12.66
C ILE A 38 13.39 22.70 -13.12
N LEU A 39 14.45 23.07 -12.41
CA LEU A 39 15.32 24.20 -12.81
C LEU A 39 15.95 23.98 -14.18
N ALA A 40 16.45 22.79 -14.45
CA ALA A 40 17.07 22.48 -15.74
C ALA A 40 16.04 22.49 -16.89
N SER A 41 14.82 22.02 -16.65
CA SER A 41 13.71 22.11 -17.61
C SER A 41 13.31 23.56 -17.88
N ALA A 42 13.26 24.40 -16.84
CA ALA A 42 12.96 25.83 -16.98
C ALA A 42 14.02 26.58 -17.80
N SER A 43 15.27 26.13 -17.73
CA SER A 43 16.39 26.64 -18.55
C SER A 43 16.39 26.11 -19.99
N GLY A 44 15.39 25.31 -20.40
CA GLY A 44 15.25 24.82 -21.78
C GLY A 44 16.02 23.54 -22.10
N ASN A 45 16.53 22.81 -21.10
CA ASN A 45 17.19 21.54 -21.34
C ASN A 45 16.19 20.44 -21.76
N THR A 46 16.65 19.49 -22.57
CA THR A 46 15.86 18.32 -22.95
C THR A 46 15.74 17.34 -21.78
N ASN A 47 14.67 16.54 -21.77
CA ASN A 47 14.43 15.57 -20.70
C ASN A 47 15.55 14.53 -20.62
N GLU A 48 16.14 14.18 -21.77
CA GLU A 48 17.27 13.25 -21.90
C GLU A 48 18.55 13.83 -21.28
N ALA A 49 18.84 15.11 -21.53
CA ALA A 49 20.00 15.78 -20.93
C ALA A 49 19.86 15.91 -19.41
N ILE A 50 18.65 16.25 -18.95
CA ILE A 50 18.34 16.36 -17.52
C ILE A 50 18.49 15.00 -16.84
N ALA A 51 17.97 13.93 -17.46
CA ALA A 51 18.05 12.56 -16.95
C ALA A 51 19.50 12.10 -16.76
N ALA A 52 20.37 12.40 -17.73
CA ALA A 52 21.81 12.13 -17.64
C ALA A 52 22.47 12.92 -16.50
N LEU A 53 22.12 14.21 -16.33
CA LEU A 53 22.67 15.06 -15.27
C LEU A 53 22.35 14.55 -13.86
N VAL A 54 21.13 14.05 -13.64
CA VAL A 54 20.63 13.65 -12.31
C VAL A 54 20.68 12.14 -12.08
N ALA A 55 21.31 11.39 -13.00
CA ALA A 55 21.38 9.93 -13.01
C ALA A 55 19.99 9.27 -12.78
N ALA A 56 19.01 9.68 -13.58
CA ALA A 56 17.65 9.16 -13.55
C ALA A 56 17.19 8.70 -14.94
N ASP A 57 16.04 8.04 -14.99
CA ASP A 57 15.38 7.69 -16.26
C ASP A 57 14.64 8.92 -16.85
N PRO A 58 14.66 9.13 -18.19
CA PRO A 58 13.89 10.20 -18.84
C PRO A 58 12.40 10.22 -18.49
N ASP A 59 11.76 9.06 -18.25
CA ASP A 59 10.37 8.99 -17.81
C ASP A 59 10.18 9.57 -16.41
N THR A 60 11.15 9.39 -15.51
CA THR A 60 11.12 10.03 -14.18
C THR A 60 11.15 11.54 -14.29
N VAL A 61 11.93 12.08 -15.23
CA VAL A 61 11.98 13.54 -15.49
C VAL A 61 10.62 14.03 -16.00
N ARG A 62 10.01 13.31 -16.95
CA ARG A 62 8.67 13.63 -17.47
C ARG A 62 7.62 13.63 -16.36
N ASP A 63 7.62 12.61 -15.50
CA ASP A 63 6.70 12.50 -14.36
C ASP A 63 6.85 13.67 -13.38
N VAL A 64 8.08 14.07 -13.08
CA VAL A 64 8.36 15.21 -12.18
C VAL A 64 7.90 16.52 -12.80
N ILE A 65 8.11 16.72 -14.10
CA ILE A 65 7.64 17.91 -14.81
C ILE A 65 6.10 17.95 -14.83
N HIS A 66 5.45 16.84 -15.13
CA HIS A 66 3.98 16.75 -15.07
C HIS A 66 3.46 17.05 -13.66
N ALA A 67 4.08 16.45 -12.64
CA ALA A 67 3.70 16.71 -11.25
C ALA A 67 3.94 18.18 -10.86
N PHE A 68 5.01 18.83 -11.32
CA PHE A 68 5.20 20.25 -11.05
C PHE A 68 4.14 21.11 -11.75
N ASN A 69 3.82 20.79 -13.00
CA ASN A 69 2.81 21.54 -13.75
C ASN A 69 1.42 21.44 -13.11
N ASP A 70 1.10 20.30 -12.50
CA ASP A 70 -0.18 20.04 -11.82
C ASP A 70 -0.24 20.66 -10.40
N ARG A 71 0.79 20.45 -9.58
CA ARG A 71 0.77 20.77 -8.14
C ARG A 71 1.91 21.66 -7.63
N GLY A 72 2.74 22.21 -8.51
CA GLY A 72 3.83 23.13 -8.14
C GLY A 72 4.89 22.48 -7.23
N LEU A 73 5.36 23.23 -6.23
CA LEU A 73 6.43 22.79 -5.31
C LEU A 73 6.07 21.55 -4.48
N ASP A 74 4.78 21.23 -4.32
CA ASP A 74 4.34 20.00 -3.66
C ASP A 74 4.78 18.75 -4.44
N CYS A 75 5.22 18.88 -5.69
CA CYS A 75 5.81 17.79 -6.46
C CYS A 75 7.14 17.28 -5.89
N LEU A 76 7.85 18.12 -5.12
CA LEU A 76 9.20 17.83 -4.65
C LEU A 76 9.22 16.70 -3.61
N ASP A 77 8.14 16.56 -2.85
CA ASP A 77 8.01 15.51 -1.86
C ASP A 77 7.33 14.27 -2.49
N PRO A 78 8.03 13.12 -2.56
CA PRO A 78 7.43 11.90 -3.08
C PRO A 78 6.27 11.47 -2.17
N ARG A 79 5.08 11.31 -2.77
CA ARG A 79 3.98 10.59 -2.12
C ARG A 79 4.30 9.11 -2.25
N TRP A 80 5.05 8.58 -1.29
CA TRP A 80 5.24 7.14 -1.17
C TRP A 80 3.84 6.53 -1.01
N ALA A 81 3.36 5.89 -2.07
CA ALA A 81 2.18 5.05 -1.93
C ALA A 81 2.57 3.95 -0.94
N GLY A 82 1.88 3.90 0.20
CA GLY A 82 1.93 2.71 1.04
C GLY A 82 1.67 1.51 0.13
N GLY A 83 2.45 0.44 0.30
CA GLY A 83 2.41 -0.72 -0.59
C GLY A 83 0.99 -1.23 -0.84
N ARG A 84 0.83 -2.12 -1.83
CA ARG A 84 -0.46 -2.62 -2.34
C ARG A 84 -1.58 -2.59 -1.29
N PRO A 85 -2.72 -1.90 -1.56
CA PRO A 85 -3.82 -1.78 -0.62
C PRO A 85 -4.19 -3.13 0.00
N ARG A 86 -4.48 -3.13 1.31
CA ARG A 86 -4.87 -4.35 2.03
C ARG A 86 -6.08 -4.98 1.33
N ARG A 87 -5.96 -6.25 0.93
CA ARG A 87 -7.05 -7.00 0.27
C ARG A 87 -8.22 -7.34 1.20
N ILE A 88 -8.01 -7.25 2.52
CA ILE A 88 -9.02 -7.52 3.54
C ILE A 88 -9.34 -6.16 4.19
N THR A 89 -10.59 -5.73 4.06
CA THR A 89 -11.12 -4.54 4.75
C THR A 89 -11.24 -4.80 6.25
N ALA A 90 -11.38 -3.74 7.05
CA ALA A 90 -11.64 -3.88 8.48
C ALA A 90 -12.88 -4.74 8.77
N ASP A 91 -13.94 -4.57 7.97
CA ASP A 91 -15.17 -5.36 8.08
C ASP A 91 -14.93 -6.85 7.77
N GLY A 92 -14.11 -7.14 6.75
CA GLY A 92 -13.70 -8.49 6.42
C GLY A 92 -12.92 -9.16 7.55
N GLU A 93 -12.03 -8.40 8.22
CA GLU A 93 -11.30 -8.89 9.38
C GLU A 93 -12.23 -9.17 10.57
N ALA A 94 -13.12 -8.23 10.90
CA ALA A 94 -14.12 -8.41 11.96
C ALA A 94 -14.98 -9.66 11.72
N ARG A 95 -15.42 -9.88 10.49
CA ARG A 95 -16.20 -11.06 10.10
C ARG A 95 -15.40 -12.36 10.26
N ILE A 96 -14.14 -12.38 9.86
CA ILE A 96 -13.27 -13.56 10.04
C ILE A 96 -13.21 -13.94 11.52
N LEU A 97 -13.02 -12.95 12.40
CA LEU A 97 -12.90 -13.17 13.84
C LEU A 97 -14.22 -13.64 14.47
N GLU A 98 -15.35 -13.06 14.05
CA GLU A 98 -16.69 -13.47 14.49
C GLU A 98 -16.96 -14.95 14.15
N VAL A 99 -16.74 -15.34 12.90
CA VAL A 99 -16.94 -16.72 12.44
C VAL A 99 -15.96 -17.67 13.14
N ALA A 100 -14.70 -17.28 13.29
CA ALA A 100 -13.68 -18.09 13.96
C ALA A 100 -14.01 -18.35 15.44
N ARG A 101 -14.63 -17.40 16.14
CA ARG A 101 -15.07 -17.56 17.54
C ARG A 101 -16.36 -18.35 17.68
N THR A 102 -17.16 -18.42 16.62
CA THR A 102 -18.43 -19.15 16.63
C THR A 102 -18.21 -20.64 16.42
N ARG A 103 -18.83 -21.51 17.23
CA ARG A 103 -18.73 -22.96 17.02
C ARG A 103 -19.41 -23.34 15.69
N PRO A 104 -18.79 -24.18 14.83
CA PRO A 104 -19.38 -24.55 13.54
C PRO A 104 -20.81 -25.13 13.64
N ARG A 105 -21.14 -25.85 14.72
CA ARG A 105 -22.50 -26.34 14.96
C ARG A 105 -23.54 -25.24 15.11
N ALA A 106 -23.18 -24.11 15.71
CA ALA A 106 -24.07 -22.95 15.82
C ALA A 106 -24.35 -22.29 14.46
N LEU A 107 -23.51 -22.58 13.45
CA LEU A 107 -23.68 -22.16 12.06
C LEU A 107 -24.32 -23.26 11.19
N GLY A 108 -24.84 -24.34 11.80
CA GLY A 108 -25.47 -25.46 11.08
C GLY A 108 -24.52 -26.40 10.35
N LEU A 109 -23.21 -26.36 10.65
CA LEU A 109 -22.21 -27.18 9.97
C LEU A 109 -22.06 -28.58 10.62
N PRO A 110 -21.76 -29.63 9.83
CA PRO A 110 -21.74 -31.03 10.30
C PRO A 110 -20.48 -31.39 11.11
N PHE A 111 -19.80 -30.41 11.71
CA PHE A 111 -18.57 -30.62 12.49
C PHE A 111 -18.52 -29.72 13.73
N THR A 112 -17.62 -30.02 14.66
CA THR A 112 -17.55 -29.35 15.97
C THR A 112 -16.43 -28.32 16.10
N HIS A 113 -15.38 -28.44 15.29
CA HIS A 113 -14.18 -27.61 15.39
C HIS A 113 -13.77 -27.05 14.04
N TRP A 114 -13.28 -25.81 14.06
CA TRP A 114 -12.64 -25.19 12.91
C TRP A 114 -11.28 -25.84 12.63
N SER A 115 -10.93 -25.84 11.35
CA SER A 115 -9.55 -25.87 10.90
C SER A 115 -9.34 -24.67 9.98
N LEU A 116 -8.10 -24.24 9.75
CA LEU A 116 -7.83 -23.13 8.81
C LEU A 116 -8.45 -23.38 7.43
N ARG A 117 -8.46 -24.64 6.97
CA ARG A 117 -9.12 -25.04 5.72
C ARG A 117 -10.63 -24.83 5.79
N LYS A 118 -11.30 -25.40 6.79
CA LYS A 118 -12.76 -25.30 6.95
C LYS A 118 -13.24 -23.86 7.11
N LEU A 119 -12.49 -23.05 7.86
CA LEU A 119 -12.80 -21.63 8.04
C LEU A 119 -12.64 -20.86 6.73
N SER A 120 -11.55 -21.08 6.00
CA SER A 120 -11.33 -20.47 4.68
C SER A 120 -12.43 -20.86 3.68
N ASP A 121 -12.88 -22.11 3.70
CA ASP A 121 -13.93 -22.59 2.79
C ASP A 121 -15.29 -21.96 3.12
N TYR A 122 -15.64 -21.88 4.42
CA TYR A 122 -16.88 -21.23 4.87
C TYR A 122 -16.91 -19.73 4.54
N LEU A 123 -15.79 -19.02 4.76
CA LEU A 123 -15.68 -17.59 4.46
C LEU A 123 -15.81 -17.31 2.95
N ARG A 124 -15.33 -18.23 2.10
CA ARG A 124 -15.45 -18.14 0.64
C ARG A 124 -16.87 -18.43 0.16
N HIS A 125 -17.57 -19.34 0.82
CA HIS A 125 -18.91 -19.81 0.44
C HIS A 125 -19.89 -19.66 1.61
N PRO A 126 -20.22 -18.41 2.01
CA PRO A 126 -21.12 -18.20 3.13
C PRO A 126 -22.59 -18.45 2.72
N PRO A 127 -23.52 -18.52 3.70
CA PRO A 127 -24.96 -18.57 3.43
C PRO A 127 -25.44 -17.39 2.58
N ALA A 128 -26.59 -17.55 1.93
CA ALA A 128 -27.20 -16.51 1.10
C ALA A 128 -27.39 -15.20 1.89
N GLY A 129 -27.07 -14.06 1.27
CA GLY A 129 -27.15 -12.73 1.89
C GLY A 129 -25.90 -12.30 2.67
N VAL A 130 -24.87 -13.14 2.76
CA VAL A 130 -23.59 -12.80 3.41
C VAL A 130 -22.50 -12.60 2.35
N PRO A 131 -21.73 -11.49 2.39
CA PRO A 131 -20.65 -11.27 1.43
C PRO A 131 -19.47 -12.24 1.67
N PRO A 132 -18.89 -12.82 0.60
CA PRO A 132 -17.75 -13.72 0.74
C PRO A 132 -16.47 -12.96 1.12
N VAL A 133 -15.65 -13.58 1.96
CA VAL A 133 -14.33 -13.08 2.35
C VAL A 133 -13.25 -14.01 1.81
N ILE A 134 -12.49 -13.53 0.82
CA ILE A 134 -11.42 -14.31 0.20
C ILE A 134 -10.09 -14.02 0.91
N VAL A 135 -9.63 -14.97 1.72
CA VAL A 135 -8.38 -14.89 2.46
C VAL A 135 -7.52 -16.13 2.24
N GLY A 136 -6.21 -15.95 2.03
CA GLY A 136 -5.27 -17.05 1.94
C GLY A 136 -5.02 -17.69 3.32
N ARG A 137 -4.79 -19.00 3.38
CA ARG A 137 -4.62 -19.75 4.64
C ARG A 137 -3.51 -19.21 5.55
N GLN A 138 -2.39 -18.74 4.98
CA GLN A 138 -1.30 -18.13 5.75
C GLN A 138 -1.77 -16.84 6.44
N ARG A 139 -2.34 -15.90 5.67
CA ARG A 139 -2.87 -14.64 6.21
C ARG A 139 -3.98 -14.88 7.24
N LEU A 140 -4.83 -15.87 7.00
CA LEU A 140 -5.85 -16.31 7.96
C LEU A 140 -5.20 -16.81 9.26
N GLY A 141 -4.16 -17.64 9.17
CA GLY A 141 -3.41 -18.13 10.34
C GLY A 141 -2.73 -17.00 11.13
N GLU A 142 -2.04 -16.08 10.45
CA GLU A 142 -1.45 -14.88 11.05
C GLU A 142 -2.49 -14.05 11.79
N LEU A 143 -3.65 -13.82 11.15
CA LEU A 143 -4.73 -13.04 11.72
C LEU A 143 -5.30 -13.69 12.99
N LEU A 144 -5.57 -15.01 12.95
CA LEU A 144 -6.06 -15.72 14.13
C LEU A 144 -5.02 -15.71 15.26
N HIS A 145 -3.74 -15.85 14.94
CA HIS A 145 -2.66 -15.79 15.94
C HIS A 145 -2.55 -14.41 16.59
N GLN A 146 -2.60 -13.33 15.80
CA GLN A 146 -2.62 -11.95 16.30
C GLN A 146 -3.77 -11.70 17.29
N HIS A 147 -4.92 -12.32 17.03
CA HIS A 147 -6.13 -12.23 17.87
C HIS A 147 -6.23 -13.34 18.93
N ARG A 148 -5.16 -14.11 19.14
CA ARG A 148 -5.06 -15.22 20.12
C ARG A 148 -6.16 -16.28 19.97
N ILE A 149 -6.65 -16.50 18.75
CA ILE A 149 -7.60 -17.56 18.44
C ILE A 149 -6.81 -18.81 18.02
N SER A 150 -7.03 -19.91 18.73
CA SER A 150 -6.43 -21.22 18.42
C SER A 150 -7.52 -22.27 18.30
N PHE A 151 -7.39 -23.15 17.30
CA PHE A 151 -8.25 -24.32 17.10
C PHE A 151 -7.60 -25.63 17.56
N GLN A 152 -6.47 -25.54 18.25
CA GLN A 152 -5.80 -26.69 18.87
C GLN A 152 -6.76 -27.41 19.83
N ARG A 153 -6.65 -28.74 19.89
CA ARG A 153 -7.40 -29.53 20.87
C ARG A 153 -6.94 -29.15 22.27
N THR A 154 -7.85 -28.67 23.11
CA THR A 154 -7.66 -28.83 24.56
C THR A 154 -7.78 -30.31 24.85
N ARG A 155 -6.69 -30.94 25.28
CA ARG A 155 -6.67 -32.36 25.63
C ARG A 155 -7.46 -32.52 26.94
N THR A 156 -8.75 -32.84 26.85
CA THR A 156 -9.53 -33.24 28.02
C THR A 156 -9.12 -34.66 28.38
N TRP A 157 -8.32 -34.81 29.43
CA TRP A 157 -8.11 -36.10 30.07
C TRP A 157 -9.48 -36.62 30.56
N LYS A 158 -9.75 -37.92 30.34
CA LYS A 158 -10.91 -38.58 30.95
C LYS A 158 -10.60 -38.80 32.42
N GLU A 159 -11.42 -38.30 33.32
CA GLU A 159 -11.48 -38.79 34.69
C GLU A 159 -12.14 -40.18 34.66
N THR A 160 -11.41 -41.18 35.15
CA THR A 160 -11.94 -42.53 35.38
C THR A 160 -12.80 -42.48 36.65
N SER A 161 -14.05 -42.93 36.56
CA SER A 161 -14.87 -43.22 37.74
C SER A 161 -14.45 -44.57 38.32
N ASP A 162 -14.06 -44.58 39.59
CA ASP A 162 -13.94 -45.78 40.43
C ASP A 162 -15.32 -46.24 40.91
#